data_AF-A0A517YF98-F1
#
_entry.id   AF-A0A517YF98-F1
#
_cell.length_a   1.000
_cell.length_b   1.000
_cell.length_c   1.000
_cell.angle_alpha   90.00
_cell.angle_beta   90.00
_cell.angle_gamma   90.00
#
_symmetry.space_group_name_H-M   'P 1'
#
loop_
_entity.id
_entity.type
_entity.pdbx_description
1 polymer ?
#
loop_
_entity_poly.entity_id
_entity_poly.type
_entity_poly.pdbx_seq_one_letter_code
_entity_poly.pdbx_strand_id
1 'polypeptide(L)' 'MKHRELQIVALKMHDEWSASFSDEPETGYGGATARDAARRLLTACDRVDLEHDYLTEGSAVEQTDRMELTIRVFRK' A
#
# COMPACT_ATOMS: atom_id res chain seq x y z
N MET A 1 -7.09 -18.89 9.52
CA MET A 1 -6.80 -18.56 8.11
C MET A 1 -5.35 -18.12 8.00
N LYS A 2 -4.62 -18.58 6.99
CA LYS A 2 -3.27 -18.06 6.71
C LYS A 2 -3.41 -16.73 5.97
N HIS A 3 -2.59 -15.75 6.33
CA HIS A 3 -2.50 -14.46 5.64
C HIS A 3 -1.04 -14.15 5.33
N ARG A 4 -0.81 -13.27 4.36
CA ARG A 4 0.48 -12.59 4.13
C ARG A 4 0.33 -11.12 4.47
N GLU A 5 1.40 -10.50 4.92
CA GLU A 5 1.43 -9.05 5.18
C GLU A 5 2.23 -8.36 4.08
N LEU A 6 1.67 -7.27 3.55
CA LEU A 6 2.35 -6.35 2.64
C LEU A 6 2.59 -5.05 3.40
N GLN A 7 3.82 -4.56 3.35
CA GLN A 7 4.21 -3.30 3.95
C GLN A 7 4.32 -2.24 2.86
N ILE A 8 3.57 -1.17 3.02
CA ILE A 8 3.49 -0.06 2.08
C ILE A 8 4.00 1.19 2.78
N VAL A 9 4.85 1.95 2.10
CA VAL A 9 5.29 3.27 2.52
C VAL A 9 4.80 4.27 1.49
N ALA A 10 4.06 5.28 1.93
CA ALA A 10 3.70 6.43 1.11
C ALA A 10 4.46 7.66 1.58
N LEU A 11 5.08 8.39 0.66
CA LEU A 11 5.82 9.63 0.93
C LEU A 11 5.17 10.77 0.16
N LYS A 12 5.01 11.91 0.82
CA LYS A 12 4.59 13.15 0.17
C LYS A 12 5.80 13.82 -0.47
N MET A 13 5.75 14.01 -1.79
CA MET A 13 6.73 14.75 -2.55
C MET A 13 6.04 15.96 -3.18
N HIS A 14 6.38 17.15 -2.70
CA HIS A 14 5.66 18.40 -3.03
C HIS A 14 4.17 18.28 -2.66
N ASP A 15 3.28 18.28 -3.64
CA ASP A 15 1.82 18.19 -3.46
C ASP A 15 1.24 16.80 -3.82
N GLU A 16 2.10 15.82 -4.12
CA GLU A 16 1.67 14.47 -4.52
C GLU A 16 2.16 13.41 -3.54
N TRP A 17 1.36 12.36 -3.33
CA TRP A 17 1.78 11.19 -2.57
C TRP A 17 2.24 10.09 -3.51
N SER A 18 3.36 9.45 -3.20
CA SER A 18 3.85 8.27 -3.90
C SER A 18 3.94 7.10 -2.93
N ALA A 19 3.32 5.97 -3.27
CA ALA A 19 3.35 4.76 -2.46
C ALA A 19 4.16 3.65 -3.12
N SER A 20 4.98 2.95 -2.34
CA SER A 20 5.77 1.79 -2.75
C SER A 20 5.68 0.68 -1.70
N PHE A 21 6.11 -0.53 -2.05
CA PHE A 21 6.34 -1.55 -1.02
C PHE A 21 7.62 -1.24 -0.25
N SER A 22 7.69 -1.59 1.04
CA SER A 22 8.88 -1.33 1.87
C SER A 22 10.12 -2.07 1.37
N ASP A 23 9.93 -3.24 0.76
CA ASP A 23 10.96 -4.09 0.18
C ASP A 23 11.28 -3.77 -1.29
N GLU A 24 10.46 -2.92 -1.94
CA GLU A 24 10.65 -2.45 -3.32
C GLU A 24 10.36 -0.93 -3.43
N PRO A 25 11.24 -0.06 -2.91
CA PRO A 25 10.98 1.38 -2.85
C PRO A 25 11.03 2.10 -4.20
N GLU A 26 11.57 1.45 -5.24
CA GLU A 26 11.72 2.04 -6.57
C GLU A 26 10.41 2.09 -7.37
N THR A 27 9.43 1.26 -7.02
CA THR A 27 8.12 1.18 -7.69
C THR A 27 7.10 2.07 -6.97
N GLY A 28 7.17 3.37 -7.24
CA GLY A 28 6.26 4.37 -6.68
C GLY A 28 4.98 4.58 -7.51
N TYR A 29 3.82 4.59 -6.86
CA TYR A 29 2.52 4.90 -7.48
C TYR A 29 1.94 6.19 -6.89
N GLY A 30 1.69 7.16 -7.76
CA GLY A 30 1.18 8.49 -7.40
C GLY A 30 -0.31 8.51 -7.04
N GLY A 31 -0.70 9.34 -6.08
CA GLY A 31 -2.09 9.58 -5.68
C GLY A 31 -2.29 10.92 -4.98
N ALA A 32 -3.55 11.37 -4.89
CA ALA A 32 -3.89 12.64 -4.23
C ALA A 32 -3.76 12.59 -2.69
N THR A 33 -3.78 11.37 -2.13
CA THR A 33 -3.59 11.11 -0.70
C THR A 33 -2.70 9.88 -0.53
N ALA A 34 -2.13 9.70 0.66
CA ALA A 34 -1.35 8.50 1.00
C ALA A 34 -2.13 7.20 0.74
N ARG A 35 -3.43 7.18 1.10
CA ARG A 35 -4.33 6.04 0.87
C ARG A 35 -4.68 5.82 -0.60
N ASP A 36 -4.86 6.89 -1.38
CA ASP A 36 -5.08 6.79 -2.83
C ASP A 36 -3.85 6.20 -3.53
N ALA A 37 -2.66 6.69 -3.19
CA ALA A 37 -1.40 6.16 -3.68
C ALA A 37 -1.24 4.66 -3.33
N ALA A 38 -1.49 4.28 -2.07
CA ALA A 38 -1.43 2.88 -1.63
C ALA A 38 -2.46 1.98 -2.34
N ARG A 39 -3.69 2.48 -2.56
CA ARG A 39 -4.72 1.75 -3.31
C ARG A 39 -4.31 1.51 -4.76
N ARG A 40 -3.71 2.51 -5.41
CA ARG A 40 -3.22 2.40 -6.79
C ARG A 40 -2.08 1.39 -6.89
N LEU A 41 -1.11 1.44 -5.96
CA LEU A 41 -0.05 0.44 -5.83
C LEU A 41 -0.62 -0.99 -5.76
N LEU A 42 -1.58 -1.22 -4.84
CA LEU A 42 -2.19 -2.54 -4.66
C LEU A 42 -2.98 -3.03 -5.88
N THR A 43 -3.57 -2.10 -6.63
CA THR A 43 -4.34 -2.42 -7.85
C THR A 43 -3.43 -2.76 -9.03
N ALA A 44 -2.25 -2.16 -9.08
CA ALA A 44 -1.29 -2.33 -10.17
C ALA A 44 -0.26 -3.45 -9.92
N CYS A 45 -0.15 -3.96 -8.69
CA CYS A 45 0.80 -5.02 -8.35
C CYS A 45 0.25 -6.42 -8.64
N ASP A 46 1.14 -7.34 -8.98
CA ASP A 46 0.87 -8.78 -9.08
C ASP A 46 0.87 -9.49 -7.71
N ARG A 47 1.33 -8.79 -6.66
CA ARG A 47 1.34 -9.27 -5.28
C ARG A 47 -0.05 -9.42 -4.69
N VAL A 48 -1.11 -8.93 -5.32
CA VAL A 48 -2.50 -9.08 -4.86
C VAL A 48 -3.38 -9.45 -6.05
N ASP A 49 -4.15 -10.52 -5.89
CA ASP A 49 -5.21 -10.86 -6.83
C ASP A 49 -6.54 -10.39 -6.25
N LEU A 50 -7.04 -9.22 -6.65
CA LEU A 50 -8.26 -8.64 -6.07
C LEU A 50 -9.54 -9.47 -6.35
N GLU A 51 -9.50 -10.42 -7.28
CA GLU A 51 -10.62 -11.33 -7.54
C GLU A 51 -10.65 -12.49 -6.53
N HIS A 52 -9.47 -12.95 -6.11
CA HIS A 52 -9.29 -14.13 -5.26
C HIS A 52 -8.83 -13.85 -3.83
N ASP A 53 -8.35 -12.64 -3.56
CA ASP A 53 -7.87 -12.20 -2.26
C ASP A 53 -8.88 -11.28 -1.56
N TYR A 54 -8.80 -11.25 -0.23
CA TYR A 54 -9.46 -10.28 0.64
C TYR A 54 -8.40 -9.45 1.37
N LEU A 55 -8.53 -8.14 1.32
CA LEU A 55 -7.59 -7.19 1.93
C LEU A 55 -8.18 -6.57 3.19
N THR A 56 -7.40 -6.55 4.26
CA THR A 56 -7.69 -5.72 5.44
C THR A 56 -6.50 -4.87 5.82
N GLU A 57 -6.77 -3.65 6.25
CA GLU A 57 -5.77 -2.84 6.93
C GLU A 57 -5.41 -3.50 8.28
N GLY A 58 -4.13 -3.81 8.47
CA GLY A 58 -3.60 -4.33 9.73
C GLY A 58 -3.17 -3.21 10.67
N SER A 59 -2.47 -2.20 10.14
CA SER A 59 -2.05 -1.02 10.89
C SER A 59 -1.73 0.14 9.93
N ALA A 60 -2.02 1.37 10.34
CA ALA A 60 -1.60 2.58 9.65
C ALA A 60 -0.98 3.57 10.64
N VAL A 61 0.21 4.08 10.31
CA VAL A 61 0.88 5.16 11.04
C VAL A 61 1.04 6.33 10.08
N GLU A 62 0.39 7.46 10.39
CA GLU A 62 0.40 8.66 9.57
C GLU A 62 1.24 9.76 10.23
N GLN A 63 2.08 10.39 9.42
CA GLN A 63 2.87 11.57 9.71
C GLN A 63 2.64 12.60 8.60
N THR A 64 3.06 13.85 8.81
CA THR A 64 2.81 14.97 7.89
C THR A 64 3.10 14.63 6.42
N ASP A 65 4.24 13.99 6.15
CA ASP A 65 4.71 13.70 4.79
C ASP A 65 5.01 12.20 4.58
N ARG A 66 4.52 11.33 5.47
CA ARG A 66 4.78 9.89 5.43
C ARG A 66 3.62 9.09 6.00
N MET A 67 3.27 7.99 5.34
CA MET A 67 2.36 6.97 5.88
C MET A 67 3.02 5.60 5.77
N GLU A 68 2.97 4.83 6.85
CA GLU A 68 3.34 3.42 6.85
C GLU A 68 2.09 2.58 7.06
N LEU A 69 1.85 1.65 6.15
CA LEU A 69 0.62 0.87 6.07
C LEU A 69 0.96 -0.62 5.96
N THR A 70 0.40 -1.41 6.87
CA THR A 70 0.45 -2.88 6.79
C THR A 70 -0.89 -3.38 6.29
N ILE A 71 -0.88 -4.09 5.16
CA ILE A 71 -2.06 -4.73 4.58
C ILE A 71 -1.95 -6.24 4.79
N ARG A 72 -3.00 -6.84 5.33
CA ARG A 72 -3.14 -8.30 5.40
C ARG A 72 -3.93 -8.79 4.21
N VAL A 73 -3.38 -9.77 3.51
CA VAL A 73 -3.99 -10.42 2.34
C VAL A 73 -4.38 -11.84 2.72
N PHE A 74 -5.66 -12.14 2.59
CA PHE A 74 -6.24 -13.46 2.84
C PHE A 74 -6.66 -14.08 1.51
N ARG A 75 -6.29 -15.32 1.24
CA ARG A 75 -6.84 -16.05 0.09
C ARG A 75 -8.25 -16.56 0.43
N LYS A 76 -9.18 -16.43 -0.51
CA LYS A 76 -10.52 -17.03 -0.44
C LYS A 76 -10.46 -18.56 -0.42
#